data_AF-A0A2N1TY81-F1
#
_entry.id   AF-A0A2N1TY81-F1
#
_cell.length_a   1.000
_cell.length_b   1.000
_cell.length_c   1.000
_cell.angle_alpha   90.00
_cell.angle_beta   90.00
_cell.angle_gamma   90.00
#
_symmetry.space_group_name_H-M   'P 1'
#
loop_
_entity.id
_entity.type
_entity.pdbx_description
1 polymer ?
#
loop_
_entity_poly.entity_id
_entity_poly.type
_entity_poly.pdbx_seq_one_letter_code
_entity_poly.pdbx_strand_id
1 'polypeptide(L)'
;MLKPAIKYNSGFTLIEMLVVVSVMGILLSIAGNHHARVLQKSKDAAVMLELNSLRNAVHQYALDNNGCFPKALEELRPLHIKNLPVQWVGSSGSGHYHYDPTEGRVELFDETGSRPCEKSDHGGRRYADY
;
A
#
# COMPACT_ATOMS: atom_id res chain seq x y z
N MET A 1 9.35 -66.27 -23.93
CA MET A 1 10.71 -65.75 -23.66
C MET A 1 10.75 -64.29 -24.10
N LEU A 2 10.76 -63.33 -23.16
CA LEU A 2 10.72 -61.88 -23.44
C LEU A 2 12.16 -61.33 -23.46
N LYS A 3 12.54 -60.66 -24.55
CA LYS A 3 13.83 -59.96 -24.67
C LYS A 3 13.81 -58.71 -23.79
N PRO A 4 14.79 -58.49 -22.90
CA PRO A 4 14.87 -57.26 -22.13
C PRO A 4 15.25 -56.08 -23.04
N ALA A 5 14.50 -54.99 -22.97
CA ALA A 5 14.85 -53.73 -23.63
C ALA A 5 15.99 -53.06 -22.86
N ILE A 6 17.09 -52.76 -23.55
CA ILE A 6 18.23 -52.03 -22.98
C ILE A 6 17.80 -50.60 -22.67
N LYS A 7 17.74 -50.24 -21.39
CA LYS A 7 17.56 -48.86 -20.94
C LYS A 7 18.89 -48.11 -21.13
N TYR A 8 18.91 -47.14 -22.04
CA TYR A 8 20.01 -46.16 -22.12
C TYR A 8 19.90 -45.22 -20.93
N ASN A 9 20.82 -45.34 -19.97
CA ASN A 9 20.94 -44.39 -18.88
C ASN A 9 21.83 -43.23 -19.36
N SER A 10 21.22 -42.27 -20.05
CA SER A 10 21.90 -41.07 -20.54
C SER A 10 22.19 -40.13 -19.37
N GLY A 11 23.47 -39.94 -19.06
CA GLY A 11 23.94 -38.95 -18.07
C GLY A 11 24.20 -37.59 -18.72
N PHE A 12 24.00 -36.52 -17.96
CA PHE A 12 24.32 -35.15 -18.37
C PHE A 12 25.83 -34.96 -18.57
N THR A 13 26.21 -34.15 -19.56
CA THR A 13 27.63 -33.81 -19.79
C THR A 13 28.06 -32.59 -18.97
N LEU A 14 29.35 -32.47 -18.66
CA LEU A 14 29.88 -31.28 -17.96
C LEU A 14 29.66 -30.00 -18.76
N ILE A 15 29.80 -30.07 -20.09
CA ILE A 15 29.57 -28.93 -20.98
C ILE A 15 28.10 -28.48 -20.97
N GLU A 16 27.17 -29.42 -20.83
CA GLU A 16 25.74 -29.15 -20.74
C GLU A 16 25.39 -28.41 -19.46
N MET A 17 25.94 -28.84 -18.31
CA MET A 17 25.77 -28.08 -17.06
C MET A 17 26.46 -26.72 -17.12
N LEU A 18 27.60 -26.58 -17.81
CA LEU A 18 28.31 -25.30 -17.99
C LEU A 18 27.48 -24.30 -18.80
N VAL A 19 26.88 -24.73 -19.91
CA VAL A 19 25.99 -23.88 -20.71
C VAL A 19 24.75 -23.50 -19.91
N VAL A 20 24.13 -24.43 -19.20
CA VAL A 20 22.92 -24.17 -18.40
C VAL A 20 23.18 -23.13 -17.31
N VAL A 21 24.24 -23.28 -16.50
CA VAL A 21 24.54 -22.30 -15.43
C VAL A 21 24.97 -20.95 -16.02
N SER A 22 25.61 -20.94 -17.18
CA SER A 22 25.96 -19.69 -17.87
C SER A 22 24.72 -18.91 -18.31
N VAL A 23 23.73 -19.58 -18.91
CA VAL A 23 22.47 -18.93 -19.33
C VAL A 23 21.63 -18.55 -18.12
N MET A 24 21.58 -19.40 -17.08
CA MET A 24 20.92 -19.04 -15.81
C MET A 24 21.54 -17.78 -15.20
N GLY A 25 22.87 -17.62 -15.22
CA GLY A 25 23.55 -16.41 -14.77
C GLY A 25 23.13 -15.15 -15.53
N ILE A 26 22.99 -15.24 -16.86
CA ILE A 26 22.52 -14.12 -17.70
C ILE A 26 21.07 -13.76 -17.37
N LEU A 27 20.18 -14.76 -17.26
CA LEU A 27 18.76 -14.52 -16.93
C LEU A 27 18.59 -13.88 -15.55
N LEU A 28 19.31 -14.39 -14.55
CA LEU A 28 19.28 -13.84 -13.19
C LEU A 28 19.82 -12.41 -13.13
N SER A 29 20.79 -12.05 -13.98
CA SER A 29 21.31 -10.68 -14.06
C SER A 29 20.28 -9.66 -14.54
N ILE A 30 19.29 -10.07 -15.34
CA ILE A 30 18.24 -9.19 -15.88
C ILE A 30 16.95 -9.30 -15.05
N ALA A 31 16.85 -10.31 -14.17
CA ALA A 31 15.74 -10.50 -13.25
C ALA A 31 15.74 -9.41 -12.16
N GLY A 32 15.21 -8.23 -12.50
CA GLY A 32 14.95 -7.13 -11.56
C GLY A 32 13.48 -7.06 -11.13
N ASN A 33 13.22 -6.41 -9.99
CA ASN A 33 11.86 -6.20 -9.49
C ASN A 33 11.30 -4.86 -10.00
N HIS A 34 10.54 -4.87 -11.10
CA HIS A 34 10.05 -3.65 -11.75
C HIS A 34 8.92 -2.92 -10.98
N HIS A 35 8.25 -3.58 -10.03
CA HIS A 35 6.96 -3.10 -9.51
C HIS A 35 7.04 -2.08 -8.37
N ALA A 36 8.23 -1.65 -7.95
CA ALA A 36 8.40 -0.73 -6.82
C ALA A 36 7.61 0.58 -6.96
N ARG A 37 7.61 1.18 -8.16
CA ARG A 37 6.88 2.44 -8.43
C ARG A 37 5.36 2.26 -8.37
N VAL A 38 4.86 1.15 -8.89
CA VAL A 38 3.42 0.84 -8.85
C VAL A 38 2.99 0.64 -7.40
N LEU A 39 3.79 -0.06 -6.60
CA LEU A 39 3.51 -0.26 -5.19
C LEU A 39 3.48 1.06 -4.41
N GLN A 40 4.45 1.97 -4.65
CA GLN A 40 4.46 3.30 -4.03
C GLN A 40 3.20 4.09 -4.38
N LYS A 41 2.83 4.13 -5.67
CA LYS A 41 1.60 4.79 -6.13
C LYS A 41 0.35 4.21 -5.49
N SER A 42 0.25 2.88 -5.35
CA SER A 42 -0.89 2.23 -4.71
C SER A 42 -1.01 2.58 -3.23
N LYS A 43 0.12 2.69 -2.51
CA LYS A 43 0.12 3.15 -1.11
C LYS A 43 -0.40 4.58 -0.98
N ASP A 44 0.10 5.50 -1.79
CA ASP A 44 -0.35 6.90 -1.77
C ASP A 44 -1.83 7.05 -2.14
N ALA A 45 -2.29 6.29 -3.15
CA ALA A 45 -3.69 6.27 -3.54
C ALA A 45 -4.60 5.70 -2.43
N ALA A 46 -4.14 4.70 -1.68
CA ALA A 46 -4.86 4.17 -0.53
C ALA A 46 -5.02 5.21 0.58
N VAL A 47 -3.94 5.94 0.92
CA VAL A 47 -3.99 7.04 1.90
C VAL A 47 -5.01 8.11 1.49
N MET A 48 -5.00 8.53 0.22
CA MET A 48 -5.95 9.52 -0.27
C MET A 48 -7.40 8.99 -0.24
N LEU A 49 -7.61 7.72 -0.58
CA LEU A 49 -8.93 7.09 -0.54
C LEU A 49 -9.47 7.00 0.89
N GLU A 50 -8.65 6.55 1.83
CA GLU A 50 -9.02 6.44 3.26
C GLU A 50 -9.34 7.80 3.86
N LEU A 51 -8.51 8.80 3.59
CA LEU A 51 -8.73 10.18 4.05
C LEU A 51 -10.03 10.77 3.49
N ASN A 52 -10.30 10.59 2.20
CA ASN A 52 -11.55 11.03 1.59
C ASN A 52 -12.76 10.26 2.11
N SER A 53 -12.62 8.97 2.39
CA SER A 53 -13.68 8.18 3.00
C SER A 53 -14.03 8.69 4.40
N LEU A 54 -13.03 9.04 5.22
CA LEU A 54 -13.24 9.64 6.53
C LEU A 54 -13.91 11.00 6.44
N ARG A 55 -13.41 11.90 5.58
CA ARG A 55 -14.02 13.22 5.35
C ARG A 55 -15.48 13.09 4.91
N ASN A 56 -15.75 12.22 3.95
CA ASN A 56 -17.12 11.99 3.47
C ASN A 56 -18.02 11.45 4.59
N ALA A 57 -17.54 10.52 5.42
CA ALA A 57 -18.31 10.01 6.55
C ALA A 57 -18.62 11.11 7.58
N VAL A 58 -17.65 11.97 7.90
CA VAL A 58 -17.85 13.14 8.78
C VAL A 58 -18.88 14.10 8.19
N HIS A 59 -18.78 14.41 6.90
CA HIS A 59 -19.75 15.28 6.22
C HIS A 59 -21.15 14.65 6.18
N GLN A 60 -21.27 13.35 5.91
CA GLN A 60 -22.57 12.66 5.93
C GLN A 60 -23.19 12.66 7.32
N TYR A 61 -22.39 12.44 8.37
CA TYR A 61 -22.86 12.57 9.75
C TYR A 61 -23.40 13.97 10.02
N ALA A 62 -22.69 15.02 9.58
CA ALA A 62 -23.14 16.39 9.76
C ALA A 62 -24.44 16.68 9.01
N LEU A 63 -24.64 16.12 7.81
CA LEU A 63 -25.90 16.26 7.07
C LEU A 63 -27.08 15.63 7.83
N ASP A 64 -26.87 14.48 8.47
CA ASP A 64 -27.92 13.79 9.24
C ASP A 64 -28.19 14.45 10.61
N ASN A 65 -27.20 15.14 11.17
CA ASN A 65 -27.25 15.73 12.52
C ASN A 65 -27.36 17.28 12.50
N ASN A 66 -28.13 17.83 11.56
CA ASN A 66 -28.43 19.27 11.49
C ASN A 66 -27.18 20.18 11.40
N GLY A 67 -26.11 19.71 10.77
CA GLY A 67 -24.84 20.44 10.62
C GLY A 67 -23.88 20.26 11.80
N CYS A 68 -24.23 19.48 12.82
CA CYS A 68 -23.34 19.16 13.93
C CYS A 68 -22.34 18.07 13.52
N PHE A 69 -21.05 18.37 13.65
CA PHE A 69 -19.99 17.38 13.47
C PHE A 69 -19.94 16.39 14.65
N PRO A 70 -19.49 15.14 14.41
CA PRO A 70 -19.33 14.16 15.47
C PRO A 70 -18.29 14.61 16.49
N LYS A 71 -18.42 14.20 17.76
CA LYS A 71 -17.42 14.58 18.79
C LYS A 71 -16.15 13.75 18.68
N ALA A 72 -16.26 12.55 18.11
CA ALA A 72 -15.17 11.60 17.92
C ALA A 72 -15.42 10.79 16.64
N LEU A 73 -14.36 10.30 16.00
CA LEU A 73 -14.47 9.47 14.79
C LEU A 73 -15.27 8.18 15.04
N GLU A 74 -15.27 7.69 16.27
CA GLU A 74 -16.01 6.52 16.73
C GLU A 74 -17.53 6.65 16.49
N GLU A 75 -18.09 7.86 16.54
CA GLU A 75 -19.52 8.12 16.34
C GLU A 75 -19.96 7.90 14.88
N LEU A 76 -19.01 7.85 13.93
CA LEU A 76 -19.29 7.53 12.53
C LEU A 76 -19.69 6.06 12.33
N ARG A 77 -19.40 5.20 13.30
CA ARG A 77 -19.67 3.76 13.20
C ARG A 77 -21.04 3.41 13.77
N PRO A 78 -21.74 2.43 13.18
CA PRO A 78 -21.43 1.74 11.91
C PRO A 78 -22.09 2.41 10.68
N LEU A 79 -22.90 3.46 10.88
CA LEU A 79 -23.79 4.00 9.84
C LEU A 79 -23.04 4.72 8.72
N HIS A 80 -22.06 5.56 9.05
CA HIS A 80 -21.36 6.42 8.09
C HIS A 80 -20.04 5.82 7.63
N ILE A 81 -19.40 4.97 8.46
CA ILE A 81 -18.23 4.18 8.08
C ILE A 81 -18.24 2.81 8.76
N LYS A 82 -17.86 1.76 8.01
CA LYS A 82 -17.84 0.39 8.54
C LYS A 82 -16.62 0.14 9.43
N ASN A 83 -15.45 0.53 8.94
CA ASN A 83 -14.17 0.34 9.61
C ASN A 83 -13.44 1.68 9.65
N LEU A 84 -13.04 2.10 10.85
CA LEU A 84 -12.17 3.26 11.03
C LEU A 84 -10.73 2.84 10.76
N PRO A 85 -10.02 3.48 9.81
CA PRO A 85 -8.60 3.25 9.63
C PRO A 85 -7.84 3.85 10.81
N VAL A 86 -6.91 3.08 11.38
CA VAL A 86 -6.16 3.46 12.59
C VAL A 86 -4.91 4.27 12.23
N GLN A 87 -4.24 3.87 11.14
CA GLN A 87 -3.00 4.46 10.69
C GLN A 87 -3.00 4.56 9.16
N TRP A 88 -2.31 5.57 8.65
CA TRP A 88 -2.06 5.71 7.23
C TRP A 88 -0.62 5.28 6.93
N VAL A 89 -0.41 4.69 5.75
CA VAL A 89 0.92 4.26 5.29
C VAL A 89 1.07 4.63 3.82
N GLY A 90 1.82 5.70 3.57
CA GLY A 90 2.19 6.16 2.25
C GLY A 90 3.46 5.50 1.71
N SER A 91 3.89 5.97 0.54
CA SER A 91 5.15 5.56 -0.08
C SER A 91 6.40 6.02 0.69
N SER A 92 6.36 7.20 1.33
CA SER A 92 7.51 7.81 2.01
C SER A 92 7.27 8.22 3.47
N GLY A 93 6.05 8.04 3.97
CA GLY A 93 5.65 8.40 5.33
C GLY A 93 4.53 7.51 5.86
N SER A 94 4.34 7.56 7.17
CA SER A 94 3.31 6.84 7.90
C SER A 94 2.86 7.67 9.09
N GLY A 95 1.73 7.31 9.69
CA GLY A 95 1.28 7.91 10.93
C GLY A 95 -0.20 7.67 11.18
N HIS A 96 -0.87 8.62 11.84
CA HIS A 96 -2.27 8.48 12.25
C HIS A 96 -3.16 9.58 11.68
N TYR A 97 -4.45 9.32 11.69
CA TYR A 97 -5.46 10.30 11.33
C TYR A 97 -5.75 11.19 12.54
N HIS A 98 -5.73 12.50 12.35
CA HIS A 98 -6.14 13.47 13.35
C HIS A 98 -7.49 14.06 12.95
N TYR A 99 -8.41 14.11 13.91
CA TYR A 99 -9.75 14.65 13.72
C TYR A 99 -9.95 15.86 14.63
N ASP A 100 -10.33 16.99 14.02
CA ASP A 100 -10.76 18.18 14.74
C ASP A 100 -12.30 18.20 14.79
N PRO A 101 -12.92 18.01 15.97
CA PRO A 101 -14.37 18.01 16.13
C PRO A 101 -15.00 19.40 16.01
N THR A 102 -14.21 20.47 16.11
CA THR A 102 -14.73 21.85 16.00
C THR A 102 -14.94 22.26 14.55
N GLU A 103 -13.99 21.91 13.68
CA GLU A 103 -14.06 22.21 12.25
C GLU A 103 -14.61 21.04 11.42
N GLY A 104 -14.73 19.84 11.99
CA GLY A 104 -15.05 18.63 11.24
C GLY A 104 -13.93 18.19 10.30
N ARG A 105 -12.69 18.61 10.56
CA ARG A 105 -11.55 18.40 9.66
C ARG A 105 -10.83 17.11 10.00
N VAL A 106 -10.50 16.33 8.97
CA VAL A 106 -9.65 15.14 9.08
C VAL A 106 -8.33 15.41 8.35
N GLU A 107 -7.22 15.21 9.06
CA GLU A 107 -5.86 15.45 8.58
C GLU A 107 -4.92 14.29 8.88
N LEU A 108 -3.80 14.26 8.16
CA LEU A 108 -2.74 13.28 8.39
C LEU A 108 -1.73 13.84 9.38
N PHE A 109 -1.33 13.03 10.34
CA PHE A 109 -0.27 13.32 11.31
C PHE A 109 0.78 12.21 11.22
N ASP A 110 2.06 12.57 11.34
CA ASP A 110 3.18 11.63 11.40
C ASP A 110 3.21 10.91 12.77
N GLU A 111 4.08 9.91 12.93
CA GLU A 111 4.26 9.15 14.18
C GLU A 111 4.66 10.03 15.37
N THR A 112 5.26 11.19 15.10
CA THR A 112 5.63 12.20 16.11
C THR A 112 4.46 13.08 16.55
N GLY A 113 3.27 12.93 15.95
CA GLY A 113 2.10 13.77 16.26
C GLY A 113 2.17 15.17 15.65
N SER A 114 2.97 15.36 14.61
CA SER A 114 3.04 16.60 13.83
C SER A 114 2.51 16.41 12.42
N ARG A 115 2.09 17.48 11.76
CA ARG A 115 1.67 17.43 10.35
C ARG A 115 2.86 17.02 9.46
N PRO A 116 2.69 16.09 8.52
CA PRO A 116 3.78 15.51 7.72
C PRO A 116 4.22 16.45 6.58
N CYS A 117 4.71 17.65 6.94
CA CYS A 117 5.09 18.70 6.00
C CYS A 117 6.36 18.38 5.20
N GLU A 118 7.21 17.51 5.73
CA GLU A 118 8.49 17.10 5.12
C GLU A 118 8.34 15.89 4.19
N LYS A 119 7.29 15.09 4.37
CA LYS A 119 7.05 13.86 3.61
C LYS A 119 6.12 14.12 2.43
N SER A 120 6.51 13.62 1.25
CA SER A 120 5.73 13.75 0.01
C SER A 120 5.45 12.39 -0.63
N ASP A 121 4.34 12.32 -1.34
CA ASP A 121 3.98 11.15 -2.14
C ASP A 121 4.92 10.93 -3.33
N HIS A 122 4.73 9.82 -4.06
CA HIS A 122 5.52 9.51 -5.25
C HIS A 122 5.41 10.57 -6.37
N GLY A 123 4.39 11.43 -6.33
CA GLY A 123 4.14 12.51 -7.28
C GLY A 123 4.73 13.86 -6.84
N GLY A 124 5.31 13.95 -5.63
CA GLY A 124 5.89 15.16 -5.07
C GLY A 124 4.93 16.04 -4.28
N ARG A 125 3.64 15.67 -4.15
CA ARG A 125 2.69 16.39 -3.29
C ARG A 125 2.93 16.01 -1.83
N ARG A 126 2.96 17.00 -0.93
CA ARG A 126 3.17 16.75 0.50
C ARG A 126 1.94 16.08 1.09
N TYR A 127 2.14 15.15 2.03
CA TYR A 127 1.01 14.54 2.73
C TYR A 127 0.24 15.54 3.60
N ALA A 128 0.90 16.60 4.07
CA ALA A 128 0.21 17.68 4.77
C ALA A 128 -0.81 18.43 3.90
N ASP A 129 -0.67 18.36 2.57
CA ASP A 129 -1.56 19.04 1.62
C ASP A 129 -2.70 18.14 1.12
N TYR A 130 -2.81 16.90 1.62
CA TYR A 130 -3.83 15.93 1.20
C TYR A 130 -5.23 16.32 1.65
#